data_AF-A0A3P7IHP3-F1
#
_entry.id   AF-A0A3P7IHP3-F1
#
_cell.length_a   1.000
_cell.length_b   1.000
_cell.length_c   1.000
_cell.angle_alpha   90.00
_cell.angle_beta   90.00
_cell.angle_gamma   90.00
#
_symmetry.space_group_name_H-M   'P 1'
#
loop_
_entity.id
_entity.type
_entity.pdbx_description
1 polymer ?
#
loop_
_entity_poly.entity_id
_entity_poly.type
_entity_poly.pdbx_seq_one_letter_code
_entity_poly.pdbx_strand_id
1 'polypeptide(L)'
;MYEAAETASEVLSRDPENEKALYRRARARIGCWQLDEAEEDLKKLAKTPKNESLVQAEMAILAQKRIELADSKKKTYLKMFK
;
A
#
# COMPACT_ATOMS: atom_id res chain seq x y z
N MET A 1 -2.84 12.95 9.16
CA MET A 1 -3.07 12.37 7.81
C MET A 1 -3.55 10.91 7.94
N TYR A 2 -4.57 10.66 8.78
CA TYR A 2 -5.17 9.31 8.99
C TYR A 2 -6.55 9.18 8.34
N GLU A 3 -7.21 10.32 8.06
CA GLU A 3 -8.60 10.35 7.58
C GLU A 3 -8.84 9.57 6.29
N ALA A 4 -7.88 9.53 5.35
CA ALA A 4 -8.08 8.87 4.06
C ALA A 4 -8.19 7.34 4.17
N ALA A 5 -7.39 6.71 5.04
CA ALA A 5 -7.44 5.26 5.25
C ALA A 5 -8.66 4.86 6.09
N GLU A 6 -9.04 5.68 7.08
CA GLU A 6 -10.22 5.45 7.92
C GLU A 6 -11.51 5.62 7.12
N THR A 7 -11.66 6.71 6.37
CA THR A 7 -12.82 6.93 5.49
C THR A 7 -12.97 5.79 4.48
N ALA A 8 -11.88 5.34 3.87
CA ALA A 8 -11.93 4.21 2.95
C ALA A 8 -12.29 2.90 3.66
N SER A 9 -11.88 2.71 4.92
CA SER A 9 -12.24 1.54 5.72
C SER A 9 -13.71 1.55 6.12
N GLU A 10 -14.30 2.71 6.43
CA GLU A 10 -15.74 2.84 6.65
C GLU A 10 -16.55 2.46 5.41
N VAL A 11 -16.10 2.89 4.22
CA VAL A 11 -16.73 2.50 2.96
C VAL A 11 -16.63 0.99 2.77
N LEU A 12 -15.47 0.39 3.02
CA LEU A 12 -15.26 -1.06 2.92
C LEU A 12 -16.04 -1.87 3.97
N SER A 13 -16.40 -1.25 5.10
CA SER A 13 -17.28 -1.88 6.08
C SER A 13 -18.72 -2.01 5.58
N ARG A 14 -19.14 -1.15 4.64
CA ARG A 14 -20.47 -1.19 4.02
C ARG A 14 -20.45 -1.95 2.69
N ASP A 15 -19.37 -1.79 1.93
CA ASP A 15 -19.16 -2.37 0.62
C ASP A 15 -17.71 -2.92 0.53
N PRO A 16 -17.47 -4.17 0.95
CA PRO A 16 -16.13 -4.75 1.02
C PRO A 16 -15.44 -4.92 -0.33
N GLU A 17 -16.20 -4.90 -1.43
CA GLU A 17 -15.71 -5.09 -2.80
C GLU A 17 -15.56 -3.77 -3.55
N ASN A 18 -15.68 -2.63 -2.85
CA ASN A 18 -15.54 -1.32 -3.46
C ASN A 18 -14.11 -1.07 -3.97
N GLU A 19 -13.95 -1.21 -5.28
CA GLU A 19 -12.67 -1.03 -5.98
C GLU A 19 -11.98 0.30 -5.66
N LYS A 20 -12.77 1.39 -5.64
CA LYS A 20 -12.24 2.74 -5.39
C LYS A 20 -11.78 2.91 -3.95
N ALA A 21 -12.49 2.31 -3.00
CA ALA A 21 -12.13 2.37 -1.60
C ALA A 21 -10.85 1.54 -1.33
N LEU A 22 -10.74 0.34 -1.90
CA LEU A 22 -9.51 -0.49 -1.84
C LEU A 22 -8.31 0.28 -2.39
N TYR A 23 -8.45 0.91 -3.56
CA TYR A 23 -7.37 1.70 -4.17
C TYR A 23 -6.95 2.89 -3.30
N ARG A 24 -7.93 3.67 -2.81
CA ARG A 24 -7.65 4.85 -1.96
C ARG A 24 -7.00 4.45 -0.64
N ARG A 25 -7.44 3.35 -0.04
CA ARG A 25 -6.86 2.82 1.20
C ARG A 25 -5.43 2.35 0.99
N ALA A 26 -5.16 1.59 -0.08
CA ALA A 26 -3.81 1.16 -0.44
C ALA A 26 -2.87 2.37 -0.59
N ARG A 27 -3.29 3.39 -1.34
CA ARG A 27 -2.48 4.60 -1.57
C ARG A 27 -2.20 5.39 -0.29
N ALA A 28 -3.19 5.50 0.59
CA ALA A 28 -3.02 6.12 1.90
C ALA A 28 -2.01 5.33 2.76
N ARG A 29 -2.15 3.99 2.81
CA ARG A 29 -1.23 3.08 3.52
C ARG A 29 0.21 3.14 2.99
N ILE A 30 0.38 3.23 1.67
CA ILE A 30 1.70 3.46 1.05
C ILE A 30 2.33 4.77 1.55
N GLY A 31 1.54 5.84 1.68
CA GLY A 31 1.97 7.11 2.26
C GLY A 31 2.33 7.02 3.74
N CYS A 32 1.65 6.16 4.48
CA CYS A 32 1.89 5.87 5.90
C CYS A 32 2.98 4.83 6.17
N TRP A 33 3.72 4.37 5.14
CA TRP A 33 4.72 3.29 5.23
C TRP A 33 4.16 1.92 5.68
N GLN A 34 2.85 1.73 5.60
CA GLN A 34 2.17 0.46 5.87
C GLN A 34 2.14 -0.40 4.59
N LEU A 35 3.34 -0.78 4.13
CA LEU A 35 3.53 -1.41 2.82
C LEU A 35 2.86 -2.80 2.73
N ASP A 36 2.86 -3.57 3.82
CA ASP A 36 2.26 -4.92 3.83
C ASP A 36 0.73 -4.86 3.71
N GLU A 37 0.08 -3.98 4.47
CA GLU A 37 -1.38 -3.77 4.40
C GLU A 37 -1.82 -3.18 3.05
N ALA A 38 -0.99 -2.31 2.45
CA ALA A 38 -1.24 -1.77 1.13
C ALA A 38 -1.21 -2.86 0.05
N GLU A 39 -0.29 -3.83 0.16
CA GLU A 39 -0.19 -4.94 -0.77
C GLU A 39 -1.44 -5.83 -0.72
N GLU A 40 -1.99 -6.08 0.46
CA GLU A 40 -3.23 -6.85 0.60
C GLU A 40 -4.43 -6.17 -0.07
N ASP A 41 -4.54 -4.85 0.07
CA ASP A 41 -5.59 -4.07 -0.59
C ASP A 41 -5.45 -4.12 -2.11
N LEU A 42 -4.23 -3.98 -2.63
CA LEU A 42 -3.93 -4.09 -4.05
C LEU A 42 -4.19 -5.51 -4.60
N LYS A 43 -3.87 -6.56 -3.84
CA LYS A 43 -4.19 -7.96 -4.20
C LYS A 43 -5.69 -8.19 -4.27
N LYS A 44 -6.48 -7.61 -3.36
CA LYS A 44 -7.95 -7.65 -3.43
C LYS A 44 -8.46 -6.94 -4.67
N LEU A 45 -7.90 -5.76 -4.97
CA LEU A 45 -8.25 -4.99 -6.16
C LEU A 45 -7.88 -5.69 -7.48
N ALA A 46 -6.77 -6.44 -7.50
CA ALA A 46 -6.32 -7.23 -8.66
C ALA A 46 -7.24 -8.41 -9.01
N LYS A 47 -8.13 -8.83 -8.10
CA LYS A 47 -9.12 -9.86 -8.42
C LYS A 47 -10.09 -9.42 -9.51
N THR A 48 -10.30 -8.11 -9.67
CA THR A 48 -11.12 -7.56 -10.74
C THR A 48 -10.24 -7.14 -11.91
N PRO A 49 -10.39 -7.74 -13.11
CA PRO A 49 -9.52 -7.48 -14.25
C PRO A 49 -9.56 -6.03 -14.75
N LYS A 50 -10.61 -5.28 -14.39
CA LYS A 50 -10.80 -3.88 -14.77
C LYS A 50 -9.68 -2.96 -14.25
N ASN A 51 -9.08 -3.28 -13.11
CA ASN A 51 -8.10 -2.42 -12.43
C ASN A 51 -6.69 -2.98 -12.44
N GLU A 52 -6.43 -4.06 -13.19
CA GLU A 52 -5.14 -4.75 -13.21
C GLU A 52 -3.97 -3.81 -13.56
N SER A 53 -4.12 -2.99 -14.60
CA SER A 53 -3.09 -2.02 -15.00
C SER A 53 -2.80 -0.97 -13.91
N LEU A 54 -3.84 -0.51 -13.22
CA LEU A 54 -3.72 0.42 -12.09
C LEU A 54 -3.00 -0.23 -10.91
N VAL A 55 -3.36 -1.48 -10.59
CA VAL A 55 -2.72 -2.24 -9.51
C VAL A 55 -1.25 -2.49 -9.81
N GLN A 56 -0.90 -2.86 -11.05
CA GLN A 56 0.50 -3.08 -11.44
C GLN A 56 1.36 -1.82 -11.24
N ALA A 57 0.83 -0.64 -11.59
CA ALA A 57 1.53 0.62 -11.37
C ALA A 57 1.78 0.90 -9.87
N GLU A 58 0.77 0.73 -9.03
CA GLU A 58 0.91 0.94 -7.57
C GLU A 58 1.80 -0.13 -6.91
N MET A 59 1.75 -1.38 -7.38
CA MET A 59 2.63 -2.46 -6.92
C MET A 59 4.10 -2.16 -7.24
N ALA A 60 4.39 -1.54 -8.38
CA ALA A 60 5.75 -1.08 -8.71
C ALA A 60 6.24 0.00 -7.73
N ILE A 61 5.39 0.97 -7.38
CA ILE A 61 5.70 2.02 -6.39
C ILE A 61 5.97 1.40 -5.01
N LEU A 62 5.14 0.43 -4.60
CA LEU A 62 5.27 -0.29 -3.33
C LEU A 62 6.60 -1.05 -3.27
N ALA A 63 6.96 -1.76 -4.35
CA ALA A 63 8.24 -2.47 -4.45
C ALA A 63 9.43 -1.51 -4.31
N GLN A 64 9.38 -0.36 -4.97
CA GLN A 64 10.44 0.65 -4.91
C GLN A 64 10.62 1.21 -3.48
N LYS A 65 9.50 1.50 -2.78
CA LYS A 65 9.53 1.92 -1.37
C LYS A 65 10.06 0.84 -0.43
N ARG A 66 9.79 -0.45 -0.69
CA ARG A 66 10.36 -1.56 0.09
C ARG A 66 11.88 -1.64 -0.06
N ILE A 67 12.39 -1.46 -1.28
CA ILE A 67 13.83 -1.44 -1.55
C ILE A 67 14.48 -0.27 -0.81
N GLU A 68 13.88 0.93 -0.90
CA GLU A 68 14.37 2.13 -0.19
C GLU A 68 14.40 1.91 1.33
N LEU A 69 13.35 1.32 1.89
CA LEU A 69 13.27 0.98 3.32
C LEU A 69 14.36 -0.03 3.70
N ALA A 70 14.58 -1.06 2.89
CA ALA A 70 15.60 -2.08 3.12
C ALA A 70 17.02 -1.49 3.05
N ASP A 71 17.30 -0.64 2.06
CA ASP A 71 18.59 0.03 1.91
C ASP A 71 18.86 1.00 3.07
N SER A 72 17.84 1.75 3.50
CA SER A 72 17.93 2.64 4.66
C SER A 72 18.21 1.86 5.95
N LYS A 73 17.52 0.74 6.16
CA LYS A 73 17.76 -0.16 7.29
C LYS A 73 19.17 -0.75 7.25
N LYS A 74 19.63 -1.24 6.10
CA LYS A 74 20.98 -1.80 5.92
C LYS A 74 22.07 -0.77 6.23
N LYS A 75 21.94 0.45 5.72
CA LYS A 75 22.90 1.55 6.00
C LYS A 75 22.92 1.92 7.48
N THR A 76 21.76 2.00 8.11
CA THR A 76 21.64 2.30 9.55
C THR A 76 22.28 1.19 10.39
N TYR A 77 21.96 -0.07 10.08
CA TYR A 77 22.56 -1.23 10.73
C TYR A 77 24.09 -1.19 10.62
N LEU A 78 24.66 -1.02 9.43
CA LEU A 78 26.11 -0.95 9.24
C LEU A 78 26.79 0.19 10.03
N LYS A 79 26.08 1.29 10.30
CA LYS A 79 26.59 2.40 11.13
C LYS A 79 26.52 2.11 12.64
N MET A 80 25.64 1.21 13.08
CA MET A 80 25.50 0.84 14.50
C MET A 80 26.57 -0.16 14.98
N PHE A 81 27.24 -0.87 14.06
CA PHE A 81 28.29 -1.84 14.37
C PHE A 81 29.72 -1.27 14.22
N LYS A 82 29.87 0.03 14.02
CA LYS A 82 31.15 0.76 14.07
C LYS A 82 31.22 1.60 15.33
#